data_AF-F7ZLY3-F1
#
_entry.id   AF-F7ZLY3-F1
#
_cell.length_a   1.000
_cell.length_b   1.000
_cell.length_c   1.000
_cell.angle_alpha   90.00
_cell.angle_beta   90.00
_cell.angle_gamma   90.00
#
_symmetry.space_group_name_H-M   'P 1'
#
loop_
_entity.id
_entity.type
_entity.pdbx_description
1 polymer ?
#
loop_
_entity_poly.entity_id
_entity_poly.type
_entity_poly.pdbx_seq_one_letter_code
_entity_poly.pdbx_strand_id
1 'polypeptide(L)'
;MPIPSPRTSMHRLIAGTCLTLAATCVSAETTGPSFDCAKAGSQTEDLICNDTALAVLDRRMALRYAAALKAAGNIQGGTENALNTLRAMQRGWIKGRDDCWKADDLRNCVEAAYLTREGELVTAWMLETPLATATYICDDNPANEVTTYFFDTELPSIRLEYGDSIASGSLVPAASGSKYAIDFGGIFWTKGDSAEFEWRAGEPMSCTATTG
;
A
#
# COMPACT_ATOMS: atom_id res chain seq x y z
N MET A 1 21.43 66.35 -65.41
CA MET A 1 21.43 65.31 -66.47
C MET A 1 21.09 63.95 -65.81
N PRO A 2 20.50 62.98 -66.52
CA PRO A 2 19.09 62.56 -66.38
C PRO A 2 18.85 61.11 -65.88
N ILE A 3 17.59 60.81 -65.41
CA ILE A 3 16.62 59.70 -65.73
C ILE A 3 17.16 58.25 -65.97
N PRO A 4 16.46 57.06 -65.77
CA PRO A 4 15.12 56.67 -65.24
C PRO A 4 15.05 55.43 -64.26
N SER A 5 13.84 55.19 -63.69
CA SER A 5 12.98 53.97 -63.50
C SER A 5 13.57 52.53 -63.33
N PRO A 6 12.83 51.44 -62.96
CA PRO A 6 11.38 51.26 -62.73
C PRO A 6 10.96 50.40 -61.49
N ARG A 7 9.63 50.29 -61.33
CA ARG A 7 8.86 49.45 -60.39
C ARG A 7 9.11 47.94 -60.56
N THR A 8 9.05 47.20 -59.46
CA THR A 8 8.71 45.76 -59.48
C THR A 8 7.72 45.41 -58.37
N SER A 9 6.67 44.73 -58.79
CA SER A 9 5.51 44.25 -58.04
C SER A 9 5.89 42.99 -57.25
N MET A 10 5.84 43.05 -55.91
CA MET A 10 5.99 41.85 -55.09
C MET A 10 4.65 41.13 -54.97
N HIS A 11 4.66 39.92 -55.54
CA HIS A 11 3.56 38.96 -55.51
C HIS A 11 3.34 38.47 -54.08
N ARG A 12 2.07 38.42 -53.66
CA ARG A 12 1.65 37.81 -52.40
C ARG A 12 1.93 36.30 -52.44
N LEU A 13 2.88 35.84 -51.63
CA LEU A 13 3.05 34.42 -51.33
C LEU A 13 2.02 34.02 -50.26
N ILE A 14 1.10 33.13 -50.64
CA ILE A 14 0.13 32.50 -49.75
C ILE A 14 0.89 31.43 -48.95
N ALA A 15 1.14 31.69 -47.67
CA ALA A 15 1.70 30.71 -46.75
C ALA A 15 0.64 29.67 -46.41
N GLY A 16 0.73 28.49 -47.02
CA GLY A 16 -0.09 27.33 -46.68
C GLY A 16 0.27 26.81 -45.29
N THR A 17 -0.66 26.94 -44.34
CA THR A 17 -0.52 26.43 -42.98
C THR A 17 -0.64 24.91 -42.99
N CYS A 18 0.47 24.21 -42.75
CA CYS A 18 0.48 22.77 -42.56
C CYS A 18 -0.11 22.46 -41.17
N LEU A 19 -1.36 21.99 -41.14
CA LEU A 19 -2.05 21.59 -39.92
C LEU A 19 -1.50 20.22 -39.48
N THR A 20 -0.53 20.22 -38.56
CA THR A 20 -0.01 19.00 -37.93
C THR A 20 -1.07 18.43 -37.00
N LEU A 21 -1.69 17.31 -37.39
CA LEU A 21 -2.48 16.47 -36.49
C LEU A 21 -1.54 15.91 -35.41
N ALA A 22 -1.64 16.44 -34.19
CA ALA A 22 -1.03 15.83 -33.02
C ALA A 22 -1.78 14.53 -32.71
N ALA A 23 -1.18 13.39 -33.03
CA ALA A 23 -1.65 12.10 -32.57
C ALA A 23 -1.43 12.02 -31.06
N THR A 24 -2.50 12.22 -30.29
CA THR A 24 -2.50 11.92 -28.85
C THR A 24 -2.44 10.40 -28.70
N CYS A 25 -1.29 9.87 -28.30
CA CYS A 25 -1.19 8.49 -27.85
C CYS A 25 -2.08 8.32 -26.61
N VAL A 26 -3.25 7.71 -26.79
CA VAL A 26 -4.04 7.19 -25.67
C VAL A 26 -3.27 6.00 -25.14
N SER A 27 -2.56 6.17 -24.02
CA SER A 27 -2.04 5.05 -23.27
C SER A 27 -3.23 4.18 -22.86
N ALA A 28 -3.28 2.94 -23.35
CA ALA A 28 -4.23 1.97 -22.85
C ALA A 28 -3.96 1.80 -21.35
N GLU A 29 -4.89 2.27 -20.52
CA GLU A 29 -4.89 1.88 -19.11
C GLU A 29 -4.90 0.36 -19.09
N THR A 30 -4.02 -0.25 -18.32
CA THR A 30 -4.02 -1.70 -18.15
C THR A 30 -5.34 -2.07 -17.48
N THR A 31 -6.30 -2.55 -18.28
CA THR A 31 -7.66 -2.85 -17.85
C THR A 31 -7.76 -4.07 -16.94
N GLY A 32 -6.66 -4.82 -16.76
CA GLY A 32 -6.59 -6.04 -15.96
C GLY A 32 -5.66 -5.95 -14.74
N PRO A 33 -5.56 -7.02 -13.95
CA PRO A 33 -4.66 -7.11 -12.81
C PRO A 33 -3.18 -7.12 -13.23
N SER A 34 -2.27 -7.19 -12.26
CA SER A 34 -0.82 -7.24 -12.46
C SER A 34 -0.31 -8.58 -13.05
N PHE A 35 -1.20 -9.56 -13.22
CA PHE A 35 -0.92 -10.86 -13.82
C PHE A 35 -1.71 -11.09 -15.12
N ASP A 36 -1.31 -12.09 -15.89
CA ASP A 36 -1.95 -12.48 -17.14
C ASP A 36 -3.21 -13.30 -16.88
N CYS A 37 -4.39 -12.72 -17.14
CA CYS A 37 -5.67 -13.40 -16.96
C CYS A 37 -5.84 -14.66 -17.81
N ALA A 38 -5.11 -14.81 -18.92
CA ALA A 38 -5.13 -16.06 -19.69
C ALA A 38 -4.42 -17.23 -18.96
N LYS A 39 -3.72 -16.93 -17.85
CA LYS A 39 -3.02 -17.89 -17.00
C LYS A 39 -3.66 -18.03 -15.61
N ALA A 40 -4.82 -17.40 -15.39
CA ALA A 40 -5.57 -17.59 -14.16
C ALA A 40 -5.83 -19.08 -13.93
N GLY A 41 -5.49 -19.57 -12.74
CA GLY A 41 -5.56 -20.98 -12.37
C GLY A 41 -6.44 -21.24 -11.15
N SER A 42 -7.03 -20.20 -10.56
CA SER A 42 -7.93 -20.31 -9.40
C SER A 42 -9.20 -19.49 -9.58
N GLN A 43 -10.27 -19.88 -8.87
CA GLN A 43 -11.52 -19.12 -8.83
C GLN A 43 -11.30 -17.68 -8.33
N THR A 44 -10.34 -17.48 -7.44
CA THR A 44 -9.93 -16.17 -6.95
C THR A 44 -9.29 -15.33 -8.05
N GLU A 45 -8.37 -15.90 -8.83
CA GLU A 45 -7.74 -15.20 -9.96
C GLU A 45 -8.75 -14.88 -11.07
N ASP A 46 -9.68 -15.80 -11.37
CA ASP A 46 -10.78 -15.55 -12.30
C ASP A 46 -11.66 -14.39 -11.83
N LEU A 47 -11.97 -14.34 -10.53
CA LEU A 47 -12.72 -13.23 -9.95
C LEU A 47 -11.96 -11.90 -10.08
N ILE A 48 -10.67 -11.88 -9.75
CA ILE A 48 -9.82 -10.67 -9.86
C ILE A 48 -9.77 -10.17 -11.31
N CYS A 49 -9.73 -11.09 -12.28
CA CYS A 49 -9.73 -10.75 -13.71
C CYS A 49 -11.03 -10.12 -14.20
N ASN A 50 -12.16 -10.41 -13.55
CA ASN A 50 -13.49 -9.93 -13.96
C ASN A 50 -14.04 -8.81 -13.07
N ASP A 51 -13.37 -8.49 -11.97
CA ASP A 51 -13.75 -7.40 -11.05
C ASP A 51 -12.75 -6.25 -11.14
N THR A 52 -13.19 -5.11 -11.69
CA THR A 52 -12.33 -3.95 -11.90
C THR A 52 -11.73 -3.40 -10.60
N ALA A 53 -12.48 -3.44 -9.49
CA ALA A 53 -12.00 -2.94 -8.21
C ALA A 53 -10.92 -3.87 -7.62
N LEU A 54 -11.09 -5.19 -7.71
CA LEU A 54 -10.02 -6.12 -7.32
C LEU A 54 -8.79 -6.02 -8.20
N ALA A 55 -8.97 -5.81 -9.51
CA ALA A 55 -7.84 -5.61 -10.41
C ALA A 55 -7.03 -4.35 -10.03
N VAL A 56 -7.70 -3.28 -9.58
CA VAL A 56 -7.02 -2.08 -9.03
C VAL A 56 -6.25 -2.42 -7.76
N LEU A 57 -6.86 -3.13 -6.81
CA LEU A 57 -6.20 -3.55 -5.57
C LEU A 57 -4.99 -4.45 -5.85
N ASP A 58 -5.09 -5.35 -6.82
CA ASP A 58 -4.00 -6.23 -7.23
C ASP A 58 -2.79 -5.45 -7.75
N ARG A 59 -3.02 -4.48 -8.65
CA ARG A 59 -1.96 -3.60 -9.15
C ARG A 59 -1.35 -2.76 -8.03
N ARG A 60 -2.17 -2.22 -7.12
CA ARG A 60 -1.70 -1.43 -5.98
C ARG A 60 -0.81 -2.28 -5.07
N MET A 61 -1.24 -3.49 -4.71
CA MET A 61 -0.46 -4.43 -3.91
C MET A 61 0.87 -4.79 -4.60
N ALA A 62 0.87 -5.04 -5.92
CA ALA A 62 2.09 -5.33 -6.67
C ALA A 62 3.10 -4.16 -6.62
N LEU A 63 2.63 -2.91 -6.69
CA LEU A 63 3.47 -1.72 -6.53
C LEU A 63 4.06 -1.63 -5.11
N ARG A 64 3.27 -1.88 -4.06
CA ARG A 64 3.76 -1.90 -2.66
C ARG A 64 4.80 -2.99 -2.47
N TYR A 65 4.58 -4.17 -3.02
CA TYR A 65 5.51 -5.28 -2.93
C TYR A 65 6.85 -4.96 -3.63
N ALA A 66 6.80 -4.33 -4.82
CA ALA A 66 8.01 -3.87 -5.49
C ALA A 66 8.78 -2.82 -4.67
N ALA A 67 8.07 -1.88 -4.02
CA ALA A 67 8.69 -0.91 -3.13
C ALA A 67 9.31 -1.57 -1.89
N ALA A 68 8.64 -2.55 -1.28
CA ALA A 68 9.18 -3.34 -0.17
C ALA A 68 10.44 -4.12 -0.57
N LEU A 69 10.47 -4.73 -1.76
CA LEU A 69 11.68 -5.39 -2.28
C LEU A 69 12.84 -4.41 -2.44
N LYS A 70 12.57 -3.18 -2.90
CA LYS A 70 13.58 -2.13 -3.01
C LYS A 70 14.10 -1.72 -1.62
N ALA A 71 13.20 -1.52 -0.65
CA ALA A 71 13.56 -1.20 0.72
C ALA A 71 14.42 -2.30 1.36
N ALA A 72 14.01 -3.57 1.21
CA ALA A 72 14.77 -4.74 1.66
C ALA A 72 16.15 -4.84 1.02
N GLY A 73 16.25 -4.52 -0.28
CA GLY A 73 17.50 -4.47 -1.03
C GLY A 73 18.52 -3.45 -0.52
N ASN A 74 18.08 -2.44 0.23
CA ASN A 74 18.93 -1.38 0.76
C ASN A 74 19.38 -1.62 2.21
N ILE A 75 18.92 -2.70 2.86
CA ILE A 75 19.34 -3.05 4.22
C ILE A 75 20.81 -3.52 4.19
N GLN A 76 21.69 -2.81 4.90
CA GLN A 76 23.09 -3.20 5.05
C GLN A 76 23.23 -4.47 5.90
N GLY A 77 24.10 -5.41 5.48
CA GLY A 77 24.50 -6.57 6.29
C GLY A 77 23.48 -7.70 6.44
N GLY A 78 22.29 -7.61 5.84
CA GLY A 78 21.22 -8.63 5.96
C GLY A 78 20.30 -8.78 4.73
N THR A 79 20.72 -8.23 3.59
CA THR A 79 19.90 -8.04 2.38
C THR A 79 19.31 -9.34 1.83
N GLU A 80 20.11 -10.41 1.74
CA GLU A 80 19.67 -11.66 1.10
C GLU A 80 18.59 -12.36 1.92
N ASN A 81 18.76 -12.44 3.25
CA ASN A 81 17.78 -13.06 4.13
C ASN A 81 16.46 -12.27 4.14
N ALA A 82 16.53 -10.94 4.20
CA ALA A 82 15.36 -10.08 4.15
C ALA A 82 14.57 -10.23 2.83
N LEU A 83 15.25 -10.23 1.68
CA LEU A 83 14.64 -10.43 0.38
C LEU A 83 14.02 -11.83 0.23
N ASN A 84 14.71 -12.86 0.67
CA ASN A 84 14.22 -14.24 0.58
C ASN A 84 12.99 -14.45 1.48
N THR A 85 13.02 -13.89 2.70
CA THR A 85 11.88 -13.90 3.62
C THR A 85 10.69 -13.15 3.03
N LEU A 86 10.88 -11.93 2.53
CA LEU A 86 9.81 -11.13 1.93
C LEU A 86 9.16 -11.84 0.73
N ARG A 87 9.97 -12.47 -0.15
CA ARG A 87 9.47 -13.28 -1.27
C ARG A 87 8.69 -14.50 -0.80
N ALA A 88 9.16 -15.17 0.25
CA ALA A 88 8.47 -16.33 0.80
C ALA A 88 7.11 -15.95 1.43
N MET A 89 7.08 -14.87 2.21
CA MET A 89 5.85 -14.32 2.79
C MET A 89 4.87 -13.91 1.70
N GLN A 90 5.33 -13.26 0.63
CA GLN A 90 4.46 -12.89 -0.49
C GLN A 90 3.84 -14.11 -1.19
N ARG A 91 4.62 -15.17 -1.44
CA ARG A 91 4.08 -16.43 -1.98
C ARG A 91 3.08 -17.08 -1.03
N GLY A 92 3.34 -17.03 0.28
CA GLY A 92 2.42 -17.54 1.30
C GLY A 92 1.10 -16.75 1.30
N TRP A 93 1.19 -15.43 1.24
CA TRP A 93 0.02 -14.55 1.16
C TRP A 93 -0.82 -14.81 -0.10
N ILE A 94 -0.21 -14.98 -1.29
CA ILE A 94 -0.95 -15.32 -2.53
C ILE A 94 -1.77 -16.59 -2.33
N LYS A 95 -1.18 -17.64 -1.73
CA LYS A 95 -1.91 -18.88 -1.43
C LYS A 95 -3.07 -18.65 -0.45
N GLY A 96 -2.86 -17.82 0.57
CA GLY A 96 -3.90 -17.45 1.54
C GLY A 96 -5.06 -16.68 0.90
N ARG A 97 -4.75 -15.71 0.02
CA ARG A 97 -5.74 -15.00 -0.80
C ARG A 97 -6.53 -15.98 -1.66
N ASP A 98 -5.83 -16.91 -2.33
CA ASP A 98 -6.49 -17.85 -3.23
C ASP A 98 -7.43 -18.80 -2.47
N ASP A 99 -7.13 -19.13 -1.22
CA ASP A 99 -7.98 -19.91 -0.31
C ASP A 99 -9.33 -19.24 0.03
N CYS A 100 -9.55 -17.99 -0.37
CA CYS A 100 -10.86 -17.31 -0.25
C CYS A 100 -12.01 -18.03 -0.96
N TRP A 101 -11.74 -19.00 -1.86
CA TRP A 101 -12.76 -19.89 -2.43
C TRP A 101 -13.56 -20.67 -1.35
N LYS A 102 -13.01 -20.80 -0.14
CA LYS A 102 -13.65 -21.45 1.01
C LYS A 102 -14.57 -20.53 1.79
N ALA A 103 -14.52 -19.21 1.56
CA ALA A 103 -15.32 -18.24 2.29
C ALA A 103 -16.75 -18.17 1.74
N ASP A 104 -17.71 -17.85 2.61
CA ASP A 104 -19.11 -17.63 2.20
C ASP A 104 -19.24 -16.47 1.21
N ASP A 105 -18.42 -15.42 1.41
CA ASP A 105 -18.28 -14.29 0.49
C ASP A 105 -16.84 -14.24 -0.04
N LEU A 106 -16.64 -14.90 -1.19
CA LEU A 106 -15.37 -14.92 -1.91
C LEU A 106 -14.87 -13.49 -2.21
N ARG A 107 -15.76 -12.59 -2.65
CA ARG A 107 -15.36 -11.26 -3.14
C ARG A 107 -14.89 -10.36 -2.00
N ASN A 108 -15.58 -10.39 -0.88
CA ASN A 108 -15.17 -9.66 0.32
C ASN A 108 -13.88 -10.25 0.93
N CYS A 109 -13.73 -11.57 0.93
CA CYS A 109 -12.50 -12.21 1.41
C CYS A 109 -11.27 -11.77 0.61
N VAL A 110 -11.37 -11.74 -0.73
CA VAL A 110 -10.26 -11.32 -1.60
C VAL A 110 -9.90 -9.86 -1.40
N GLU A 111 -10.90 -8.97 -1.27
CA GLU A 111 -10.66 -7.55 -0.97
C GLU A 111 -9.98 -7.35 0.39
N ALA A 112 -10.49 -7.98 1.45
CA ALA A 112 -9.86 -7.92 2.76
C ALA A 112 -8.40 -8.42 2.73
N ALA A 113 -8.12 -9.49 1.97
CA ALA A 113 -6.77 -10.02 1.81
C ALA A 113 -5.82 -9.02 1.12
N TYR A 114 -6.30 -8.27 0.12
CA TYR A 114 -5.50 -7.21 -0.53
C TYR A 114 -5.26 -6.02 0.39
N LEU A 115 -6.31 -5.50 1.02
CA LEU A 115 -6.24 -4.33 1.89
C LEU A 115 -5.31 -4.56 3.08
N THR A 116 -5.44 -5.72 3.74
CA THR A 116 -4.58 -6.11 4.85
C THR A 116 -3.12 -6.19 4.40
N ARG A 117 -2.85 -6.84 3.26
CA ARG A 117 -1.47 -7.01 2.76
C ARG A 117 -0.81 -5.72 2.33
N GLU A 118 -1.57 -4.80 1.73
CA GLU A 118 -1.06 -3.46 1.45
C GLU A 118 -0.64 -2.77 2.75
N GLY A 119 -1.51 -2.79 3.77
CA GLY A 119 -1.22 -2.26 5.10
C GLY A 119 0.08 -2.83 5.67
N GLU A 120 0.18 -4.15 5.76
CA GLU A 120 1.37 -4.88 6.23
C GLU A 120 2.65 -4.45 5.52
N LEU A 121 2.62 -4.33 4.19
CA LEU A 121 3.81 -3.93 3.43
C LEU A 121 4.20 -2.48 3.70
N VAL A 122 3.22 -1.58 3.79
CA VAL A 122 3.44 -0.16 4.10
C VAL A 122 4.04 0.00 5.50
N THR A 123 3.47 -0.65 6.51
CA THR A 123 3.86 -0.54 7.92
C THR A 123 5.18 -1.24 8.21
N ALA A 124 5.42 -2.43 7.66
CA ALA A 124 6.64 -3.20 7.94
C ALA A 124 7.88 -2.55 7.32
N TRP A 125 7.73 -1.91 6.16
CA TRP A 125 8.83 -1.33 5.37
C TRP A 125 8.86 0.19 5.33
N MET A 126 7.99 0.86 6.10
CA MET A 126 7.88 2.34 6.15
C MET A 126 7.76 2.95 4.75
N LEU A 127 6.86 2.41 3.93
CA LEU A 127 6.73 2.80 2.51
C LEU A 127 6.01 4.14 2.32
N GLU A 128 5.45 4.69 3.38
CA GLU A 128 4.78 5.99 3.43
C GLU A 128 5.19 6.73 4.70
N THR A 129 4.92 8.04 4.75
CA THR A 129 5.06 8.81 5.98
C THR A 129 3.88 8.50 6.90
N PRO A 130 4.11 8.14 8.18
CA PRO A 130 3.04 7.97 9.15
C PRO A 130 2.22 9.26 9.29
N LEU A 131 0.90 9.13 9.35
CA LEU A 131 -0.03 10.22 9.66
C LEU A 131 0.21 10.77 11.08
N ALA A 132 0.53 9.86 12.01
CA ALA A 132 0.84 10.20 13.39
C ALA A 132 1.79 9.16 13.99
N THR A 133 2.57 9.59 14.97
CA THR A 133 3.40 8.73 15.82
C THR A 133 3.06 9.03 17.28
N ALA A 134 2.95 8.00 18.10
CA ALA A 134 2.73 8.14 19.54
C ALA A 134 3.47 7.05 20.31
N THR A 135 4.01 7.40 21.47
CA THR A 135 4.67 6.48 22.39
C THR A 135 3.79 6.29 23.63
N TYR A 136 3.73 5.06 24.12
CA TYR A 136 2.92 4.67 25.28
C TYR A 136 3.78 3.91 26.28
N ILE A 137 3.52 4.10 27.57
CA ILE A 137 4.04 3.25 28.65
C ILE A 137 2.90 2.38 29.18
N CYS A 138 3.11 1.06 29.19
CA CYS A 138 2.13 0.09 29.65
C CYS A 138 2.42 -0.41 31.06
N ASP A 139 1.35 -0.62 31.84
CA ASP A 139 1.36 -1.07 33.24
C ASP A 139 2.31 -0.27 34.14
N ASP A 140 2.44 1.03 33.88
CA ASP A 140 3.34 1.97 34.56
C ASP A 140 4.82 1.51 34.60
N ASN A 141 5.22 0.67 33.64
CA ASN A 141 6.56 0.11 33.54
C ASN A 141 7.28 0.65 32.30
N PRO A 142 8.36 1.46 32.45
CA PRO A 142 9.12 1.99 31.32
C PRO A 142 9.72 0.93 30.38
N ALA A 143 9.92 -0.30 30.85
CA ALA A 143 10.36 -1.39 29.98
C ALA A 143 9.26 -1.88 29.02
N ASN A 144 8.00 -1.57 29.32
CA ASN A 144 6.84 -1.88 28.49
C ASN A 144 6.46 -0.68 27.60
N GLU A 145 7.46 -0.05 26.98
CA GLU A 145 7.25 1.06 26.04
C GLU A 145 6.81 0.53 24.67
N VAL A 146 5.76 1.13 24.12
CA VAL A 146 5.26 0.84 22.77
C VAL A 146 5.29 2.12 21.95
N THR A 147 6.03 2.12 20.85
CA THR A 147 5.96 3.20 19.86
C THR A 147 5.06 2.78 18.70
N THR A 148 4.10 3.63 18.37
CA THR A 148 3.10 3.39 17.33
C THR A 148 3.24 4.39 16.19
N TYR A 149 3.03 3.92 14.97
CA TYR A 149 2.99 4.74 13.76
C TYR A 149 1.69 4.40 13.03
N PHE A 150 0.84 5.39 12.83
CA PHE A 150 -0.46 5.25 12.18
C PHE A 150 -0.36 5.66 10.70
N PHE A 151 -0.97 4.89 9.81
CA PHE A 151 -0.93 5.12 8.36
C PHE A 151 -2.35 5.21 7.79
N ASP A 152 -2.54 6.16 6.88
CA ASP A 152 -3.80 6.38 6.14
C ASP A 152 -3.86 5.50 4.88
N THR A 153 -3.59 4.21 5.06
CA THR A 153 -3.82 3.20 4.01
C THR A 153 -5.32 2.96 3.85
N GLU A 154 -5.75 2.43 2.70
CA GLU A 154 -7.17 2.19 2.39
C GLU A 154 -7.91 1.43 3.49
N LEU A 155 -7.26 0.42 4.07
CA LEU A 155 -7.60 -0.10 5.39
C LEU A 155 -6.59 0.50 6.37
N PRO A 156 -6.98 1.44 7.26
CA PRO A 156 -6.04 2.15 8.11
C PRO A 156 -5.18 1.17 8.90
N SER A 157 -3.87 1.35 8.83
CA SER A 157 -2.90 0.39 9.34
C SER A 157 -1.97 1.01 10.36
N ILE A 158 -1.40 0.17 11.21
CA ILE A 158 -0.53 0.57 12.31
C ILE A 158 0.77 -0.25 12.26
N ARG A 159 1.88 0.41 12.54
CA ARG A 159 3.12 -0.24 12.95
C ARG A 159 3.28 -0.06 14.45
N LEU A 160 3.64 -1.13 15.15
CA LEU A 160 4.03 -1.09 16.55
C LEU A 160 5.48 -1.55 16.69
N GLU A 161 6.23 -0.85 17.52
CA GLU A 161 7.57 -1.22 17.95
C GLU A 161 7.50 -1.47 19.47
N TYR A 162 7.84 -2.69 19.87
CA TYR A 162 7.78 -3.15 21.26
C TYR A 162 9.01 -4.00 21.57
N GLY A 163 9.89 -3.50 22.45
CA GLY A 163 11.23 -4.05 22.64
C GLY A 163 11.99 -4.12 21.31
N ASP A 164 12.59 -5.26 21.01
CA ASP A 164 13.31 -5.50 19.74
C ASP A 164 12.40 -5.98 18.60
N SER A 165 11.09 -5.94 18.80
CA SER A 165 10.12 -6.52 17.86
C SER A 165 9.24 -5.46 17.21
N ILE A 166 8.75 -5.81 16.02
CA ILE A 166 7.84 -4.99 15.24
C ILE A 166 6.59 -5.81 14.93
N ALA A 167 5.43 -5.16 14.91
CA ALA A 167 4.19 -5.74 14.44
C ALA A 167 3.48 -4.77 13.50
N SER A 168 2.78 -5.33 12.52
CA SER A 168 1.81 -4.60 11.72
C SER A 168 0.40 -4.92 12.18
N GLY A 169 -0.54 -4.03 11.91
CA GLY A 169 -1.95 -4.32 12.13
C GLY A 169 -2.86 -3.45 11.28
N SER A 170 -4.13 -3.84 11.25
CA SER A 170 -5.18 -3.18 10.49
C SER A 170 -6.36 -2.85 11.38
N LEU A 171 -7.02 -1.73 11.09
CA LEU A 171 -8.19 -1.27 11.82
C LEU A 171 -9.30 -2.31 11.74
N VAL A 172 -9.92 -2.62 12.88
CA VAL A 172 -11.07 -3.50 12.99
C VAL A 172 -12.23 -2.78 13.68
N PRO A 173 -13.49 -3.19 13.43
CA PRO A 173 -14.63 -2.59 14.07
C PRO A 173 -14.54 -2.60 15.61
N ALA A 174 -14.89 -1.46 16.24
CA ALA A 174 -14.97 -1.31 17.68
C ALA A 174 -16.09 -0.35 18.06
N ALA A 175 -16.62 -0.49 19.29
CA ALA A 175 -17.72 0.34 19.78
C ALA A 175 -17.29 1.80 20.06
N SER A 176 -16.01 2.02 20.40
CA SER A 176 -15.43 3.35 20.58
C SER A 176 -13.91 3.29 20.42
N GLY A 177 -13.28 4.42 20.08
CA GLY A 177 -11.84 4.45 19.83
C GLY A 177 -11.45 3.70 18.55
N SER A 178 -10.15 3.49 18.37
CA SER A 178 -9.58 2.81 17.20
C SER A 178 -8.92 1.51 17.65
N LYS A 179 -9.47 0.38 17.20
CA LYS A 179 -8.95 -0.95 17.50
C LYS A 179 -8.25 -1.51 16.28
N TYR A 180 -7.05 -2.04 16.48
CA TYR A 180 -6.25 -2.69 15.45
C TYR A 180 -6.03 -4.14 15.85
N ALA A 181 -6.33 -5.06 14.93
CA ALA A 181 -5.82 -6.42 15.04
C ALA A 181 -4.40 -6.42 14.48
N ILE A 182 -3.44 -6.92 15.26
CA ILE A 182 -2.02 -6.93 14.90
C ILE A 182 -1.54 -8.35 14.65
N ASP A 183 -0.32 -8.46 14.13
CA ASP A 183 0.37 -9.73 13.93
C ASP A 183 0.30 -10.63 15.18
N PHE A 184 0.38 -11.96 14.97
CA PHE A 184 0.35 -12.96 16.04
C PHE A 184 -0.95 -13.01 16.86
N GLY A 185 -2.05 -12.43 16.34
CA GLY A 185 -3.36 -12.43 17.00
C GLY A 185 -3.45 -11.46 18.17
N GLY A 186 -2.52 -10.50 18.26
CA GLY A 186 -2.57 -9.43 19.24
C GLY A 186 -3.56 -8.33 18.88
N ILE A 187 -3.72 -7.38 19.78
CA ILE A 187 -4.61 -6.22 19.64
C ILE A 187 -3.90 -4.96 20.15
N PHE A 188 -4.17 -3.84 19.49
CA PHE A 188 -3.92 -2.51 20.03
C PHE A 188 -5.19 -1.67 19.93
N TRP A 189 -5.71 -1.18 21.06
CA TRP A 189 -6.96 -0.42 21.09
C TRP A 189 -6.77 0.90 21.80
N THR A 190 -6.87 2.02 21.08
CA THR A 190 -6.61 3.37 21.61
C THR A 190 -7.88 4.23 21.66
N LYS A 191 -7.93 5.11 22.66
CA LYS A 191 -8.95 6.15 22.84
C LYS A 191 -8.36 7.35 23.60
N GLY A 192 -8.09 8.43 22.87
CA GLY A 192 -7.41 9.59 23.45
C GLY A 192 -5.99 9.20 23.85
N ASP A 193 -5.60 9.51 25.08
CA ASP A 193 -4.26 9.22 25.60
C ASP A 193 -4.14 7.83 26.26
N SER A 194 -5.17 6.99 26.18
CA SER A 194 -5.17 5.63 26.75
C SER A 194 -5.20 4.57 25.66
N ALA A 195 -4.53 3.45 25.91
CA ALA A 195 -4.60 2.27 25.05
C ALA A 195 -4.63 0.95 25.85
N GLU A 196 -5.25 -0.08 25.29
CA GLU A 196 -5.06 -1.47 25.69
C GLU A 196 -4.17 -2.17 24.66
N PHE A 197 -3.15 -2.87 25.13
CA PHE A 197 -2.17 -3.51 24.25
C PHE A 197 -1.92 -4.96 24.63
N GLU A 198 -2.06 -5.83 23.63
CA GLU A 198 -1.89 -7.27 23.74
C GLU A 198 -0.98 -7.71 22.60
N TRP A 199 0.28 -8.04 22.89
CA TRP A 199 1.25 -8.42 21.84
C TRP A 199 0.91 -9.73 21.14
N ARG A 200 0.33 -10.68 21.87
CA ARG A 200 -0.20 -11.96 21.40
C ARG A 200 -1.46 -12.25 22.20
N ALA A 201 -2.38 -13.04 21.63
CA ALA A 201 -3.57 -13.52 22.31
C ALA A 201 -3.27 -13.93 23.78
N GLY A 202 -3.88 -13.26 24.75
CA GLY A 202 -3.48 -13.21 26.16
C GLY A 202 -4.17 -12.09 26.95
N GLU A 203 -3.52 -11.66 28.03
CA GLU A 203 -4.02 -10.58 28.89
C GLU A 203 -3.49 -9.22 28.39
N PRO A 204 -4.35 -8.22 28.14
CA PRO A 204 -3.94 -6.91 27.66
C PRO A 204 -3.31 -6.08 28.79
N MET A 205 -2.25 -5.34 28.46
CA MET A 205 -1.66 -4.31 29.31
C MET A 205 -2.40 -2.98 29.14
N SER A 206 -2.47 -2.20 30.22
CA SER A 206 -3.05 -0.85 30.19
C SER A 206 -1.98 0.18 29.93
N CYS A 207 -2.13 1.00 28.90
CA CYS A 207 -1.10 1.92 28.44
C CYS A 207 -1.58 3.37 28.45
N THR A 208 -0.66 4.29 28.74
CA THR A 208 -0.89 5.74 28.68
C THR A 208 0.13 6.38 27.75
N ALA A 209 -0.34 7.27 26.87
CA ALA A 209 0.50 8.02 25.95
C ALA A 209 1.45 8.92 26.74
N THR A 210 2.71 8.95 26.35
CA THR A 210 3.67 9.91 26.87
C THR A 210 3.51 11.21 26.11
N THR A 211 3.40 12.33 26.83
CA THR A 211 3.46 13.65 26.22
C THR A 211 4.92 13.90 25.84
N GLY A 212 5.20 14.05 24.55
CA GLY A 212 6.50 14.50 24.05
C GLY A 212 6.78 15.97 24.35
#